data_AF-A0A2E1MJI7-F1
#
_entry.id   AF-A0A2E1MJI7-F1
#
_cell.length_a   1.000
_cell.length_b   1.000
_cell.length_c   1.000
_cell.angle_alpha   90.00
_cell.angle_beta   90.00
_cell.angle_gamma   90.00
#
_symmetry.space_group_name_H-M   'P 1'
#
loop_
_entity.id
_entity.type
_entity.pdbx_description
1 polymer ?
#
loop_
_entity_poly.entity_id
_entity_poly.type
_entity_poly.pdbx_seq_one_letter_code
_entity_poly.pdbx_strand_id
1 'polypeptide(L)'
;MPVDALKDAWEKNNLKNSVELTISGCLGPCKMHNVCVLMTENNQIWLGELRENAHFEALVKWACDISKNRPEVKIPEILLTHQFNHKPLDIYKVIQ
;
A
#
# COMPACT_ATOMS: atom_id res chain seq x y z
N MET A 1 5.21 -0.49 -12.87
CA MET A 1 5.15 -1.01 -11.49
C MET A 1 5.82 -2.38 -11.44
N PRO A 2 6.78 -2.64 -10.54
CA PRO A 2 7.52 -3.89 -10.47
C PRO A 2 6.72 -4.96 -9.70
N VAL A 3 5.64 -5.44 -10.33
CA VAL A 3 4.71 -6.40 -9.73
C VAL A 3 5.39 -7.69 -9.28
N ASP A 4 6.23 -8.27 -10.13
CA ASP A 4 6.88 -9.54 -9.82
C ASP A 4 7.87 -9.39 -8.66
N ALA A 5 8.63 -8.29 -8.62
CA ALA A 5 9.54 -8.01 -7.51
C ALA A 5 8.80 -7.86 -6.17
N LEU A 6 7.59 -7.28 -6.17
CA LEU A 6 6.76 -7.19 -4.96
C LEU A 6 6.26 -8.57 -4.51
N LYS A 7 5.81 -9.41 -5.45
CA LYS A 7 5.38 -10.79 -5.15
C LYS A 7 6.53 -11.61 -4.56
N ASP A 8 7.70 -11.54 -5.18
CA ASP A 8 8.91 -12.23 -4.72
C ASP A 8 9.31 -11.76 -3.31
N ALA A 9 9.25 -10.45 -3.07
CA ALA A 9 9.53 -9.90 -1.74
C ALA A 9 8.53 -10.38 -0.69
N TRP A 10 7.24 -10.48 -1.03
CA TRP A 10 6.21 -11.01 -0.12
C TRP A 10 6.43 -12.47 0.23
N GLU A 11 6.83 -13.27 -0.75
CA GLU A 11 7.16 -14.68 -0.55
C GLU A 11 8.43 -14.85 0.29
N LYS A 12 9.51 -14.17 -0.08
CA LYS A 12 10.79 -14.22 0.62
C LYS A 12 10.70 -13.85 2.09
N ASN A 13 9.82 -12.91 2.43
CA ASN A 13 9.63 -12.44 3.81
C ASN A 13 8.47 -13.15 4.53
N ASN A 14 7.86 -14.18 3.93
CA ASN A 14 6.71 -14.92 4.47
C ASN A 14 5.55 -14.01 4.93
N LEU A 15 5.30 -12.92 4.17
CA LEU A 15 4.32 -11.90 4.55
C LEU A 15 2.87 -12.34 4.34
N LYS A 16 2.63 -13.33 3.49
CA LYS A 16 1.29 -13.81 3.08
C LYS A 16 0.36 -14.14 4.28
N ASN A 17 0.91 -14.52 5.43
CA ASN A 17 0.14 -14.87 6.64
C ASN A 17 -0.18 -13.68 7.56
N SER A 18 0.36 -12.50 7.28
CA SER A 18 0.32 -11.34 8.20
C SER A 18 -0.02 -10.02 7.51
N VAL A 19 0.39 -9.85 6.26
CA VAL A 19 0.12 -8.67 5.44
C VAL A 19 -0.25 -9.14 4.05
N GLU A 20 -1.51 -8.94 3.67
CA GLU A 20 -2.00 -9.28 2.34
C GLU A 20 -1.41 -8.34 1.27
N LEU A 21 -1.02 -8.90 0.12
CA LEU A 21 -0.66 -8.13 -1.07
C LEU A 21 -1.73 -8.34 -2.13
N THR A 22 -2.53 -7.30 -2.38
CA THR A 22 -3.49 -7.26 -3.48
C THR A 22 -2.96 -6.39 -4.61
N ILE A 23 -2.88 -6.95 -5.82
CA ILE A 23 -2.49 -6.22 -7.03
C ILE A 23 -3.72 -6.16 -7.94
N SER A 24 -4.29 -4.96 -8.08
CA SER A 24 -5.42 -4.69 -8.96
C SER A 24 -4.99 -3.91 -10.20
N GLY A 25 -5.83 -3.97 -11.24
CA GLY A 25 -5.76 -3.05 -12.36
C GLY A 25 -6.18 -1.63 -11.95
N CYS A 26 -6.60 -0.82 -12.92
CA CYS A 26 -6.95 0.58 -12.65
C CYS A 26 -8.03 0.72 -11.57
N LEU A 27 -7.75 1.49 -10.51
CA LEU A 27 -8.63 1.71 -9.35
C LEU A 27 -9.72 2.80 -9.60
N GLY A 28 -10.00 3.15 -10.86
CA GLY A 28 -10.98 4.17 -11.25
C GLY A 28 -10.42 5.19 -12.25
N PRO A 29 -11.13 6.29 -12.56
CA PRO A 29 -10.73 7.29 -13.56
C PRO A 29 -9.57 8.20 -13.11
N CYS A 30 -8.59 7.65 -12.38
CA CYS A 30 -7.51 8.41 -11.79
C CYS A 30 -6.50 8.91 -12.83
N LYS A 31 -6.12 10.19 -12.70
CA LYS A 31 -4.95 10.78 -13.38
C LYS A 31 -3.61 10.33 -12.78
N MET A 32 -3.65 9.57 -11.68
CA MET A 32 -2.50 9.15 -10.88
C MET A 32 -2.06 7.74 -11.26
N HIS A 33 -0.75 7.57 -11.49
CA HIS A 33 -0.14 6.29 -11.84
C HIS A 33 0.36 5.58 -10.57
N ASN A 34 0.42 4.24 -10.61
CA ASN A 34 0.98 3.39 -9.56
C ASN A 34 0.43 3.72 -8.16
N VAL A 35 -0.89 3.65 -8.02
CA VAL A 35 -1.58 3.84 -6.74
C VAL A 35 -1.39 2.62 -5.85
N CYS A 36 -1.03 2.85 -4.59
CA CYS A 36 -0.92 1.83 -3.55
C CYS A 36 -1.77 2.26 -2.35
N VAL A 37 -2.46 1.29 -1.74
CA VAL A 37 -3.25 1.52 -0.53
C VAL A 37 -2.62 0.73 0.60
N LEU A 38 -2.20 1.43 1.65
CA LEU A 38 -1.77 0.82 2.90
C LEU A 38 -2.97 0.75 3.84
N MET A 39 -3.37 -0.46 4.22
CA MET A 39 -4.48 -0.70 5.14
C MET A 39 -3.95 -1.27 6.45
N THR A 40 -4.44 -0.70 7.55
CA THR A 40 -4.27 -1.18 8.93
C THR A 40 -5.65 -1.19 9.59
N GLU A 41 -5.79 -1.80 10.76
CA GLU A 41 -7.08 -1.87 11.47
C GLU A 41 -7.74 -0.51 11.69
N ASN A 42 -6.94 0.55 11.89
CA ASN A 42 -7.43 1.87 12.27
C ASN A 42 -7.22 2.95 11.20
N ASN A 43 -6.53 2.63 10.11
CA ASN A 43 -6.12 3.65 9.15
C ASN A 43 -5.95 3.10 7.74
N GLN A 44 -6.32 3.93 6.76
CA GLN A 44 -6.14 3.68 5.34
C GLN A 44 -5.40 4.85 4.71
N ILE A 45 -4.27 4.57 4.07
CA ILE A 45 -3.41 5.58 3.45
C ILE A 45 -3.27 5.29 1.96
N TRP A 46 -3.52 6.32 1.17
CA TRP A 46 -3.46 6.28 -0.28
C TRP A 46 -2.17 6.93 -0.74
N LEU A 47 -1.37 6.17 -1.48
CA LEU A 47 -0.08 6.59 -2.05
C LEU A 47 -0.21 6.59 -3.56
N GLY A 48 0.28 7.64 -4.23
CA GLY A 48 0.26 7.75 -5.69
C GLY A 48 1.65 8.06 -6.25
N GLU A 49 1.83 7.97 -7.57
CA GLU A 49 3.07 8.38 -8.24
C GLU A 49 4.33 7.63 -7.77
N LEU A 50 4.18 6.39 -7.29
CA LEU A 50 5.30 5.55 -6.90
C LEU A 50 6.09 5.12 -8.15
N ARG A 51 7.27 5.72 -8.36
CA ARG A 51 8.09 5.49 -9.56
C ARG A 51 9.42 4.80 -9.31
N GLU A 52 10.06 5.09 -8.18
CA GLU A 52 11.42 4.65 -7.88
C GLU A 52 11.45 3.32 -7.12
N ASN A 53 12.50 2.52 -7.31
CA ASN A 53 12.71 1.26 -6.57
C ASN A 53 12.68 1.47 -5.06
N ALA A 54 13.22 2.60 -4.58
CA ALA A 54 13.21 2.98 -3.17
C ALA A 54 11.80 3.05 -2.58
N HIS A 55 10.79 3.44 -3.38
CA HIS A 55 9.40 3.44 -2.93
C HIS A 55 8.90 2.01 -2.68
N PHE A 56 9.17 1.09 -3.61
CA PHE A 56 8.73 -0.31 -3.49
C PHE A 56 9.47 -1.05 -2.38
N GLU A 57 10.77 -0.78 -2.19
CA GLU A 57 11.54 -1.26 -1.05
C GLU A 57 10.99 -0.74 0.28
N ALA A 58 10.58 0.53 0.34
CA ALA A 58 9.95 1.11 1.52
C ALA A 58 8.59 0.44 1.83
N LEU A 59 7.79 0.08 0.82
CA LEU A 59 6.55 -0.68 1.01
C LEU A 59 6.83 -2.06 1.61
N VAL A 60 7.80 -2.80 1.06
CA VAL A 60 8.19 -4.12 1.58
C VAL A 60 8.69 -4.00 3.02
N LYS A 61 9.55 -3.01 3.29
CA LYS A 61 10.07 -2.76 4.64
C LYS A 61 8.94 -2.47 5.63
N TRP A 62 7.99 -1.61 5.26
CA TRP A 62 6.84 -1.31 6.08
C TRP A 62 6.00 -2.56 6.38
N ALA A 63 5.72 -3.38 5.37
CA ALA A 63 4.99 -4.64 5.54
C ALA A 63 5.73 -5.62 6.47
N CYS A 64 7.06 -5.72 6.36
CA CYS A 64 7.90 -6.51 7.27
C CYS A 64 7.92 -5.99 8.71
N ASP A 65 7.74 -4.68 8.92
CA ASP A 65 7.69 -4.10 10.25
C ASP A 65 6.30 -4.31 10.89
N ILE A 66 5.22 -4.24 10.09
CA ILE A 66 3.84 -4.57 10.51
C ILE A 66 3.72 -6.04 10.88
N SER A 67 4.25 -6.96 10.07
CA SER A 67 4.15 -8.41 10.32
C SER A 67 4.80 -8.86 11.63
N LYS A 68 5.69 -8.04 12.19
CA LYS A 68 6.34 -8.26 13.49
C LYS A 68 5.51 -7.76 14.67
N ASN A 69 4.25 -7.40 14.49
CA ASN A 69 3.33 -6.88 15.52
C ASN A 69 3.93 -5.73 16.33
N ARG A 70 4.64 -4.82 15.65
CA ARG A 70 5.15 -3.62 16.31
C ARG A 70 4.01 -2.61 16.50
N PRO A 71 3.67 -2.20 17.72
CA PRO A 71 2.50 -1.36 17.98
C PRO A 71 2.61 0.06 17.39
N GLU A 72 3.79 0.48 16.94
CA GLU A 72 4.05 1.83 16.43
C GLU A 72 4.85 1.83 15.11
N VAL A 73 4.42 1.04 14.11
CA VAL A 73 5.06 1.10 12.79
C VAL A 73 4.68 2.40 12.09
N LYS A 74 5.62 3.35 12.09
CA LYS A 74 5.50 4.58 11.31
C LYS A 74 5.70 4.29 9.83
N ILE A 75 4.94 4.98 9.00
CA ILE A 75 5.13 4.93 7.56
C ILE A 75 6.42 5.67 7.22
N PRO A 76 7.31 5.08 6.41
CA PRO A 76 8.53 5.74 5.93
C PRO A 76 8.24 7.12 5.31
N GLU A 77 9.06 8.13 5.63
CA GLU A 77 8.88 9.50 5.12
C GLU A 77 8.85 9.58 3.59
N ILE A 78 9.65 8.73 2.92
CA ILE A 78 9.68 8.62 1.46
C ILE A 78 8.33 8.19 0.86
N LEU A 79 7.47 7.52 1.64
CA LEU A 79 6.11 7.18 1.23
C LEU A 79 5.12 8.30 1.58
N LEU A 80 5.33 9.01 2.69
CA LEU A 80 4.45 10.10 3.11
C LEU A 80 4.40 11.25 2.10
N THR A 81 5.49 11.51 1.37
CA THR A 81 5.51 12.52 0.29
C THR A 81 4.60 12.18 -0.89
N HIS A 82 4.19 10.91 -1.00
CA HIS A 82 3.29 10.40 -2.02
C HIS A 82 1.86 10.22 -1.53
N GLN A 83 1.59 10.58 -0.26
CA GLN A 83 0.26 10.48 0.31
C GLN A 83 -0.67 11.51 -0.33
N PHE A 84 -1.87 11.06 -0.72
CA PHE A 84 -2.92 11.94 -1.20
C PHE A 84 -4.27 11.60 -0.54
N ASN A 85 -5.15 12.59 -0.50
CA ASN A 85 -6.51 12.37 -0.01
C ASN A 85 -7.34 11.73 -1.12
N HIS A 86 -7.57 10.42 -1.03
CA HIS A 86 -8.61 9.77 -1.80
C HIS A 86 -9.92 9.88 -1.03
N LYS A 87 -10.74 10.89 -1.37
CA LYS A 87 -12.14 10.87 -0.96
C LYS A 87 -12.86 9.88 -1.87
N PRO A 88 -13.47 8.81 -1.35
CA PRO A 88 -14.42 8.08 -2.17
C PRO A 88 -15.46 9.10 -2.65
N LEU A 89 -15.65 9.19 -3.97
CA LEU A 89 -16.85 9.84 -4.50
C LEU A 89 -18.03 9.16 -3.79
N ASP A 90 -18.98 9.93 -3.27
CA ASP A 90 -20.14 9.47 -2.49
C ASP A 90 -21.09 8.54 -3.28
N ILE A 91 -20.62 7.38 -3.75
CA ILE A 91 -21.40 6.48 -4.63
C ILE A 91 -21.58 5.06 -4.11
N TYR A 92 -21.11 4.72 -2.90
CA TYR A 92 -21.52 3.48 -2.25
C TYR A 92 -21.87 3.69 -0.78
N LYS A 93 -22.99 4.39 -0.55
CA LYS A 93 -23.94 3.92 0.47
C LYS A 93 -24.59 2.64 -0.07
N VAL A 94 -24.00 1.48 0.23
CA VAL A 94 -24.72 0.19 0.20
C VAL A 94 -24.89 -0.15 1.67
N ILE A 95 -25.96 0.34 2.30
CA ILE A 95 -27.19 -0.42 2.62
C ILE A 95 -26.85 -1.82 3.20
N GLN A 96 -26.97 -1.87 4.53
CA GLN A 96 -27.21 -3.00 5.45
C GLN A 96 -26.56 -4.35 5.17
#